data_AF-A0A7J7V7S3-F1
#
_entry.id   AF-A0A7J7V7S3-F1
#
_cell.length_a   1.000
_cell.length_b   1.000
_cell.length_c   1.000
_cell.angle_alpha   90.00
_cell.angle_beta   90.00
_cell.angle_gamma   90.00
#
_symmetry.space_group_name_H-M   'P 1'
#
loop_
_entity.id
_entity.type
_entity.pdbx_description
1 polymer ?
#
loop_
_entity_poly.entity_id
_entity_poly.type
_entity_poly.pdbx_seq_one_letter_code
_entity_poly.pdbx_strand_id
1 'polypeptide(L)'
;MEDDAPVIYGLEFQARALTPQTAETDAIRFLVGTQSLKYDNQIHIIDFDDENNIINKNVLLHQVGEIWHISASPADKGVLATCYNKMSRGSPQETGRESSLWQTTTSCCGICRKAPARPCWPARRHWKGRDS
;
A
#
# COMPACT_ATOMS: atom_id res chain seq x y z
N MET A 1 -6.63 -8.08 37.39
CA MET A 1 -6.25 -7.54 36.08
C MET A 1 -7.53 -7.53 35.29
N GLU A 2 -7.98 -6.37 34.82
CA GLU A 2 -9.08 -6.33 33.87
C GLU A 2 -8.54 -6.97 32.57
N ASP A 3 -9.26 -7.98 32.09
CA ASP A 3 -8.91 -8.69 30.87
C ASP A 3 -9.08 -7.72 29.70
N ASP A 4 -7.99 -7.13 29.21
CA ASP A 4 -7.96 -6.38 27.96
C ASP A 4 -8.39 -7.34 26.84
N ALA A 5 -9.66 -7.26 26.46
CA ALA A 5 -10.23 -8.12 25.43
C ALA A 5 -9.51 -7.84 24.10
N PRO A 6 -9.08 -8.88 23.35
CA PRO A 6 -8.37 -8.66 22.10
C PRO A 6 -9.29 -7.96 21.09
N VAL A 7 -8.82 -6.85 20.54
CA VAL A 7 -9.55 -6.12 19.50
C VAL A 7 -9.32 -6.82 18.15
N ILE A 8 -10.40 -7.28 17.52
CA ILE A 8 -10.34 -8.08 16.29
C ILE A 8 -10.94 -7.28 15.13
N TYR A 9 -10.16 -7.12 14.07
CA TYR A 9 -10.63 -6.56 12.80
C TYR A 9 -10.71 -7.64 11.73
N GLY A 10 -11.92 -7.90 11.23
CA GLY A 10 -12.17 -8.85 10.14
C GLY A 10 -12.11 -8.18 8.76
N LEU A 11 -11.51 -8.88 7.80
CA LEU A 11 -11.49 -8.48 6.39
C LEU A 11 -12.50 -9.30 5.58
N GLU A 12 -13.16 -8.65 4.63
CA GLU A 12 -14.09 -9.32 3.72
C GLU A 12 -13.37 -10.19 2.68
N PHE A 13 -12.18 -9.77 2.28
CA PHE A 13 -11.36 -10.43 1.27
C PHE A 13 -10.01 -10.85 1.86
N GLN A 14 -9.38 -11.84 1.22
CA GLN A 14 -8.06 -12.32 1.64
C GLN A 14 -7.03 -11.19 1.56
N ALA A 15 -6.37 -10.91 2.68
CA ALA A 15 -5.20 -10.04 2.71
C ALA A 15 -4.00 -10.74 2.11
N ARG A 16 -3.23 -10.01 1.29
CA ARG A 16 -1.95 -10.49 0.75
C ARG A 16 -0.77 -9.68 1.24
N ALA A 17 -0.93 -8.37 1.34
CA ALA A 17 0.11 -7.46 1.81
C ALA A 17 -0.31 -6.86 3.14
N LEU A 18 0.59 -6.90 4.12
CA LEU A 18 0.45 -6.24 5.42
C LEU A 18 1.72 -5.41 5.62
N THR A 19 1.57 -4.13 5.96
CA THR A 19 2.72 -3.26 6.16
C THR A 19 2.45 -2.31 7.32
N PRO A 20 3.31 -2.29 8.36
CA PRO A 20 3.20 -1.29 9.42
C PRO A 20 3.63 0.07 8.87
N GLN A 21 2.99 1.12 9.37
CA GLN A 21 3.38 2.48 9.05
C GLN A 21 4.30 3.03 10.13
N THR A 22 5.57 3.25 9.77
CA THR A 22 6.60 3.72 10.72
C THR A 22 6.65 5.25 10.86
N ALA A 23 5.90 5.99 10.04
CA ALA A 23 5.85 7.45 10.11
C ALA A 23 5.06 7.99 11.30
N GLU A 24 4.19 7.17 11.91
CA GLU A 24 3.43 7.54 13.08
C GLU A 24 4.00 6.78 14.29
N THR A 25 4.58 7.52 15.24
CA THR A 25 5.11 6.96 16.49
C THR A 25 4.08 6.96 17.61
N ASP A 26 3.08 7.82 17.50
CA ASP A 26 2.09 8.09 18.55
C ASP A 26 0.80 7.28 18.37
N ALA A 27 0.59 6.69 17.18
CA ALA A 27 -0.55 5.81 16.92
C ALA A 27 -0.14 4.62 16.04
N ILE A 28 -0.75 3.46 16.29
CA ILE A 28 -0.42 2.22 15.59
C ILE A 28 -1.24 2.16 14.30
N ARG A 29 -0.59 2.37 13.15
CA ARG A 29 -1.24 2.28 11.83
C ARG A 29 -0.72 1.10 11.01
N PHE A 30 -1.65 0.30 10.47
CA PHE A 30 -1.37 -0.80 9.56
C PHE A 30 -2.04 -0.59 8.20
N LEU A 31 -1.32 -0.95 7.14
CA LEU A 31 -1.83 -0.99 5.79
C LEU A 31 -2.04 -2.44 5.37
N VAL A 32 -3.22 -2.74 4.87
CA VAL A 32 -3.58 -4.09 4.40
C VAL A 32 -4.10 -4.03 2.98
N GLY A 33 -3.45 -4.76 2.08
CA GLY A 33 -3.88 -4.93 0.70
C GLY A 33 -4.65 -6.22 0.53
N THR A 34 -5.87 -6.13 0.05
CA THR A 34 -6.64 -7.33 -0.33
C THR A 34 -6.26 -7.81 -1.72
N GLN A 35 -6.43 -9.12 -1.94
CA GLN A 35 -6.27 -9.77 -3.23
C GLN A 35 -7.55 -10.51 -3.59
N SER A 36 -8.21 -10.02 -4.62
CA SER A 36 -9.40 -10.57 -5.24
C SER A 36 -9.21 -10.55 -6.76
N LEU A 37 -9.53 -11.69 -7.37
CA LEU A 37 -9.57 -11.88 -8.82
C LEU A 37 -10.95 -11.57 -9.41
N LYS A 38 -11.99 -11.56 -8.55
CA LYS A 38 -13.40 -11.42 -8.95
C LYS A 38 -13.96 -10.03 -8.68
N TYR A 39 -13.44 -9.34 -7.67
CA TYR A 39 -13.92 -8.04 -7.21
C TYR A 39 -12.78 -7.02 -7.21
N ASP A 40 -13.14 -5.74 -7.17
CA ASP A 40 -12.18 -4.66 -7.04
C ASP A 40 -11.41 -4.81 -5.71
N ASN A 41 -10.08 -4.67 -5.81
CA ASN A 41 -9.20 -4.76 -4.65
C ASN A 41 -9.32 -3.51 -3.80
N GLN A 42 -8.97 -3.65 -2.53
CA GLN A 42 -9.11 -2.59 -1.54
C GLN A 42 -7.89 -2.54 -0.64
N ILE A 43 -7.49 -1.34 -0.26
CA ILE A 43 -6.43 -1.10 0.71
C ILE A 43 -7.10 -0.61 1.98
N HIS A 44 -7.01 -1.40 3.05
CA HIS A 44 -7.49 -1.04 4.37
C HIS A 44 -6.35 -0.38 5.15
N ILE A 45 -6.57 0.86 5.53
CA ILE A 45 -5.73 1.62 6.46
C ILE A 45 -6.41 1.51 7.81
N ILE A 46 -5.74 0.84 8.74
CA ILE A 46 -6.25 0.52 10.06
C ILE A 46 -5.46 1.35 11.06
N ASP A 47 -6.16 2.21 11.78
CA ASP A 47 -5.63 3.03 12.86
C ASP A 47 -6.10 2.44 14.18
N PHE A 48 -5.17 1.86 14.92
CA PHE A 48 -5.41 1.30 16.24
C PHE A 48 -4.98 2.31 17.30
N ASP A 49 -5.94 2.68 18.13
CA ASP A 49 -5.78 3.48 19.35
C ASP A 49 -5.70 2.50 20.53
N ASP A 50 -4.52 2.39 21.13
CA ASP A 50 -4.23 1.49 22.26
C ASP A 50 -4.76 2.01 23.59
N GLU A 51 -4.99 3.32 23.74
CA GLU A 51 -5.60 3.92 24.93
C GLU A 51 -7.10 3.60 25.00
N ASN A 52 -7.80 3.78 23.88
CA ASN A 52 -9.25 3.58 23.82
C ASN A 52 -9.66 2.18 23.33
N ASN A 53 -8.71 1.36 22.88
CA ASN A 53 -8.96 0.08 22.19
C ASN A 53 -9.90 0.24 20.97
N ILE A 54 -9.84 1.39 20.30
CA ILE A 54 -10.68 1.71 19.15
C ILE A 54 -9.89 1.47 17.86
N ILE A 55 -10.51 0.74 16.93
CA ILE A 55 -10.00 0.58 15.55
C ILE A 55 -10.76 1.52 14.61
N ASN A 56 -10.06 2.51 14.08
CA ASN A 56 -10.51 3.32 12.96
C ASN A 56 -10.07 2.67 11.64
N LYS A 57 -10.93 2.70 10.62
CA LYS A 57 -10.66 2.09 9.32
C LYS A 57 -10.91 3.09 8.20
N ASN A 58 -9.98 3.15 7.25
CA ASN A 58 -10.13 3.88 6.01
C ASN A 58 -9.85 2.94 4.84
N VAL A 59 -10.71 2.94 3.83
CA VAL A 59 -10.68 1.99 2.73
C VAL A 59 -10.45 2.73 1.41
N LEU A 60 -9.37 2.39 0.72
CA LEU A 60 -9.07 2.90 -0.61
C LEU A 60 -9.37 1.84 -1.66
N LEU A 61 -10.15 2.21 -2.67
CA LEU A 61 -10.50 1.30 -3.77
C LEU A 61 -9.37 1.25 -4.81
N HIS A 62 -8.89 0.05 -5.11
CA HIS A 62 -7.80 -0.22 -6.03
C HIS A 62 -8.27 -1.07 -7.21
N GLN A 63 -8.76 -0.41 -8.26
CA GLN A 63 -9.36 -1.06 -9.45
C GLN A 63 -8.33 -1.60 -10.46
N VAL A 64 -7.04 -1.35 -10.26
CA VAL A 64 -6.02 -1.55 -11.32
C VAL A 64 -5.32 -2.92 -11.29
N GLY A 65 -5.75 -3.82 -10.40
CA GLY A 65 -5.25 -5.19 -10.34
C GLY A 65 -5.02 -5.68 -8.90
N GLU A 66 -4.45 -6.86 -8.80
CA GLU A 66 -4.14 -7.53 -7.52
C GLU A 66 -3.00 -6.83 -6.80
N ILE A 67 -3.14 -6.56 -5.50
CA ILE A 67 -2.08 -5.92 -4.72
C ILE A 67 -1.08 -7.00 -4.28
N TRP A 68 0.17 -6.82 -4.69
CA TRP A 68 1.27 -7.72 -4.34
C TRP A 68 2.08 -7.21 -3.16
N HIS A 69 2.27 -5.90 -3.07
CA HIS A 69 3.08 -5.28 -2.03
C HIS A 69 2.56 -3.88 -1.74
N ILE A 70 2.64 -3.46 -0.48
CA ILE A 70 2.39 -2.10 -0.04
C ILE A 70 3.64 -1.59 0.65
N SER A 71 3.99 -0.34 0.43
CA SER A 71 5.08 0.33 1.14
C SER A 71 4.52 1.62 1.71
N ALA A 72 4.54 1.75 3.03
CA ALA A 72 4.32 3.04 3.68
C ALA A 72 5.56 3.92 3.49
N SER A 73 5.37 5.23 3.41
CA SER A 73 6.47 6.17 3.60
C SER A 73 6.82 6.22 5.09
N PRO A 74 8.11 6.16 5.47
CA PRO A 74 8.53 6.33 6.86
C PRO A 74 8.55 7.81 7.30
N ALA A 75 8.48 8.75 6.36
CA ALA A 75 8.59 10.18 6.62
C ALA A 75 7.25 10.91 6.60
N ASP A 76 6.25 10.36 5.92
CA ASP A 76 4.94 10.98 5.77
C ASP A 76 3.85 9.94 5.91
N LYS A 77 2.92 10.20 6.83
CA LYS A 77 1.80 9.32 7.09
C LYS A 77 0.77 9.28 5.96
N GLY A 78 0.75 10.31 5.14
CA GLY A 78 -0.15 10.46 4.02
C GLY A 78 0.26 9.69 2.78
N VAL A 79 1.49 9.16 2.72
CA VAL A 79 2.07 8.65 1.47
C VAL A 79 2.26 7.15 1.55
N LEU A 80 1.65 6.43 0.62
CA LEU A 80 1.84 4.99 0.48
C LEU A 80 2.01 4.62 -1.00
N ALA A 81 2.79 3.58 -1.26
CA ALA A 81 2.98 3.01 -2.58
C ALA A 81 2.43 1.59 -2.62
N THR A 82 1.71 1.24 -3.68
CA THR A 82 1.21 -0.11 -3.89
C THR A 82 1.77 -0.68 -5.18
N CYS A 83 2.36 -1.86 -5.12
CA CYS A 83 2.75 -2.64 -6.28
C CYS A 83 1.62 -3.62 -6.60
N TYR A 84 1.15 -3.59 -7.83
CA TYR A 84 0.06 -4.44 -8.29
C TYR A 84 0.40 -5.12 -9.60
N ASN A 85 -0.30 -6.23 -9.86
CA ASN A 85 -0.19 -6.92 -11.13
C ASN A 85 -1.41 -6.64 -11.97
N LYS A 86 -1.21 -6.04 -13.14
CA LYS A 86 -2.30 -5.75 -14.07
C LYS A 86 -2.46 -6.92 -15.02
N MET A 87 -3.65 -7.53 -15.01
CA MET A 87 -3.98 -8.57 -15.98
C MET A 87 -4.60 -7.93 -17.22
N SER A 88 -3.81 -7.78 -18.29
CA SER A 88 -4.34 -7.36 -19.59
C SER A 88 -5.09 -8.54 -20.23
N ARG A 89 -6.38 -8.38 -20.53
CA ARG A 89 -7.21 -9.43 -21.14
C ARG A 89 -6.90 -9.72 -22.62
N GLY A 90 -5.83 -9.16 -23.19
CA GLY A 90 -5.56 -9.18 -24.63
C GLY A 90 -4.23 -9.82 -25.07
N SER A 91 -3.25 -9.95 -24.18
CA SER A 91 -1.93 -10.50 -24.51
C SER A 91 -1.31 -11.17 -23.28
N PRO A 92 -1.14 -12.51 -23.25
CA PRO A 92 -0.50 -13.22 -22.12
C PRO A 92 0.95 -12.77 -21.84
N GLN A 93 1.57 -12.01 -22.75
CA GLN A 93 2.97 -11.60 -22.71
C GLN A 93 3.22 -10.24 -22.05
N GLU A 94 2.18 -9.49 -21.65
CA GLU A 94 2.33 -8.18 -20.99
C GLU A 94 1.74 -8.15 -19.58
N THR A 95 1.96 -9.22 -18.80
CA THR A 95 1.70 -9.21 -17.36
C THR A 95 2.80 -8.40 -16.68
N GLY A 96 2.65 -7.08 -16.68
CA GLY A 96 3.57 -6.14 -16.05
C GLY A 96 3.23 -5.91 -14.59
N ARG A 97 4.22 -6.00 -13.70
CA ARG A 97 4.12 -5.43 -12.36
C ARG A 97 4.17 -3.91 -12.48
N GLU A 98 3.11 -3.26 -12.06
CA GLU A 98 3.01 -1.80 -12.00
C GLU A 98 3.03 -1.34 -10.53
N SER A 99 3.30 -0.07 -10.31
CA SER A 99 3.28 0.55 -8.99
C SER A 99 2.55 1.87 -9.03
N SER A 100 1.68 2.13 -8.06
CA SER A 100 0.95 3.39 -7.88
C SER A 100 1.34 4.03 -6.55
N LEU A 101 1.46 5.36 -6.55
CA LEU A 101 1.65 6.16 -5.35
C LEU A 101 0.32 6.80 -4.96
N TRP A 102 -0.03 6.69 -3.69
CA TRP A 102 -1.26 7.20 -3.12
C TRP A 102 -0.93 8.26 -2.07
N GLN A 103 -1.76 9.30 -2.04
CA GLN A 103 -1.70 10.37 -1.04
C GLN A 103 -3.06 10.44 -0.33
N THR A 104 -3.08 10.15 0.96
CA THR A 104 -4.29 10.13 1.82
C THR A 104 -4.46 11.43 2.59
N THR A 105 -3.38 12.23 2.74
CA THR A 105 -3.42 13.50 3.46
C THR A 105 -3.51 14.66 2.48
N THR A 106 -4.72 15.18 2.29
CA THR A 106 -4.95 16.48 1.65
C THR A 106 -4.52 17.59 2.61
N SER A 107 -3.22 17.76 2.83
CA SER A 107 -2.72 19.11 3.06
C SER A 107 -2.43 19.67 1.69
N CYS A 108 -3.18 20.70 1.28
CA CYS A 108 -2.92 21.44 0.05
C CYS A 108 -1.54 22.10 0.13
N CYS A 109 -0.46 21.35 -0.06
CA CYS A 109 0.84 21.92 -0.41
C CYS A 109 0.89 22.00 -1.93
N GLY A 110 0.69 23.21 -2.46
CA GLY A 110 0.49 23.55 -3.87
C GLY A 110 1.67 23.29 -4.81
N ILE A 111 2.36 22.14 -4.69
CA ILE A 111 3.49 21.75 -5.55
C ILE A 111 3.32 20.34 -6.14
N CYS A 112 2.47 19.47 -5.59
CA CYS A 112 2.21 18.15 -6.19
C CYS A 112 1.23 18.24 -7.37
N ARG A 113 1.65 18.93 -8.45
CA ARG A 113 1.16 18.65 -9.79
C ARG A 113 1.34 17.15 -10.01
N LYS A 114 0.25 16.46 -10.38
CA LYS A 114 0.22 15.12 -10.97
C LYS A 114 1.63 14.68 -11.37
N ALA A 115 2.30 13.89 -10.53
CA ALA A 115 3.37 13.07 -11.05
C ALA A 115 2.64 12.02 -11.89
N PRO A 116 2.68 12.06 -13.25
CA PRO A 116 2.38 10.85 -13.97
C PRO A 116 3.37 9.83 -13.40
N ALA A 117 2.86 8.68 -12.98
CA ALA A 117 3.66 7.52 -12.69
C ALA A 117 4.60 7.32 -13.89
N ARG A 118 5.81 7.86 -13.80
CA ARG A 118 6.90 7.48 -14.68
C ARG A 118 7.26 6.10 -14.14
N PRO A 119 7.06 5.02 -14.90
CA PRO A 119 7.64 3.75 -14.54
C PRO A 119 9.13 4.02 -14.42
N CYS A 120 9.67 3.88 -13.21
CA CYS A 120 11.09 3.83 -13.00
C CYS A 120 11.52 2.50 -13.63
N TRP A 121 11.73 2.53 -14.95
CA TRP A 121 12.39 1.45 -15.66
C TRP A 121 13.62 1.07 -14.85
N PRO A 122 13.88 -0.23 -14.61
CA PRO A 122 15.15 -0.61 -14.03
C PRO A 122 16.21 -0.16 -15.02
N ALA A 123 16.95 0.90 -14.66
CA ALA A 123 18.20 1.20 -15.30
C ALA A 123 19.02 -0.09 -15.20
N ARG A 124 19.20 -0.79 -16.33
CA ARG A 124 20.15 -1.88 -16.48
C ARG A 124 21.51 -1.32 -16.06
N ARG A 125 21.87 -1.47 -14.78
CA ARG A 125 23.26 -1.32 -14.36
C ARG A 125 23.98 -2.54 -14.92
N HIS A 126 24.59 -2.35 -16.09
CA HIS A 126 25.58 -3.26 -16.60
C HIS A 126 26.75 -3.24 -15.59
N TRP A 127 26.86 -4.30 -14.79
CA TRP A 127 27.93 -4.49 -13.82
C TRP A 127 29.22 -4.74 -14.62
N LYS A 128 29.97 -3.69 -14.94
CA LYS A 128 31.36 -3.83 -15.40
C LYS A 128 32.18 -4.17 -14.17
N GLY A 129 32.41 -5.46 -13.97
CA GLY A 129 33.44 -5.97 -13.06
C GLY A 129 34.75 -5.24 -13.35
N ARG A 130 35.31 -4.67 -12.28
CA ARG A 130 36.62 -4.05 -12.28
C ARG A 130 37.60 -5.18 -12.01
N ASP A 131 38.16 -5.75 -13.08
CA ASP A 131 39.32 -6.62 -12.96
C ASP A 131 40.53 -5.76 -12.53
N SER A 132 41.22 -6.27 -11.51
CA SER A 132 42.45 -5.74 -10.91
C SER A 132 43.65 -5.91 -11.82
#